data_AF-A0A0R2C4B0-F1
#
_entry.id   AF-A0A0R2C4B0-F1
#
_cell.length_a   1.000
_cell.length_b   1.000
_cell.length_c   1.000
_cell.angle_alpha   90.00
_cell.angle_beta   90.00
_cell.angle_gamma   90.00
#
_symmetry.space_group_name_H-M   'P 1'
#
loop_
_entity.id
_entity.type
_entity.pdbx_description
1 polymer ?
#
loop_
_entity_poly.entity_id
_entity_poly.type
_entity_poly.pdbx_seq_one_letter_code
_entity_poly.pdbx_strand_id
1 'polypeptide(L)' 'MWEQITGLVVLLGAVWQFWITRQTFRGVRDHGNAGTSPFIGFGLWYSVVFGVLLLGVGIALVLRLF' A
#
# COMPACT_ATOMS: atom_id res chain seq x y z
N MET A 1 -5.16 -8.23 23.12
CA MET A 1 -3.70 -7.90 23.10
C MET A 1 -3.09 -8.27 21.76
N TRP A 2 -3.39 -9.48 21.26
CA TRP A 2 -3.00 -9.91 19.92
C TRP A 2 -3.54 -8.99 18.82
N GLU A 3 -4.76 -8.44 18.94
CA GLU A 3 -5.31 -7.54 17.91
C GLU A 3 -4.46 -6.28 17.72
N GLN A 4 -3.91 -5.73 18.80
CA GLN A 4 -3.11 -4.50 18.75
C GLN A 4 -1.74 -4.74 18.14
N ILE A 5 -1.12 -5.90 18.43
CA ILE A 5 0.15 -6.31 17.83
C ILE A 5 -0.05 -6.55 16.32
N THR A 6 -1.11 -7.28 15.95
CA THR A 6 -1.46 -7.50 14.55
C THR A 6 -1.77 -6.18 13.84
N GLY A 7 -2.53 -5.29 14.48
CA GLY A 7 -2.82 -3.95 13.96
C GLY A 7 -1.56 -3.13 13.72
N LEU A 8 -0.60 -3.17 14.64
CA LEU A 8 0.69 -2.48 14.47
C LEU A 8 1.48 -3.03 13.28
N VAL A 9 1.53 -4.36 13.12
CA VAL A 9 2.19 -5.00 11.97
C VAL A 9 1.49 -4.62 10.66
N VAL A 10 0.17 -4.60 10.64
CA VAL A 10 -0.63 -4.18 9.47
C VAL A 10 -0.36 -2.71 9.13
N LEU A 11 -0.25 -1.82 10.12
CA LEU A 11 0.11 -0.41 9.90
C LEU A 11 1.51 -0.24 9.31
N LEU A 12 2.50 -1.00 9.80
CA LEU A 12 3.84 -1.02 9.20
C LEU A 12 3.78 -1.50 7.75
N GLY A 13 2.97 -2.53 7.47
CA GLY A 13 2.69 -3.00 6.11
C GLY A 13 2.05 -1.93 5.22
N ALA A 14 1.14 -1.12 5.76
CA ALA A 14 0.52 -0.01 5.02
C ALA A 14 1.55 1.05 4.62
N VAL A 15 2.43 1.46 5.54
CA VAL A 15 3.53 2.40 5.26
C VAL A 15 4.46 1.85 4.18
N TRP A 16 4.82 0.57 4.28
CA TRP A 16 5.64 -0.10 3.28
C TRP A 16 4.95 -0.15 1.90
N GLN A 17 3.65 -0.45 1.86
CA GLN A 17 2.86 -0.47 0.63
C GLN A 17 2.87 0.89 -0.08
N PHE A 18 2.73 2.00 0.66
CA PHE A 18 2.84 3.34 0.08
C PHE A 18 4.27 3.65 -0.41
N TRP A 19 5.29 3.20 0.31
CA TRP A 19 6.68 3.36 -0.10
C TRP A 19 6.99 2.64 -1.42
N ILE A 20 6.57 1.38 -1.55
CA ILE A 20 6.69 0.61 -2.79
C ILE A 20 5.92 1.27 -3.92
N THR A 21 4.67 1.68 -3.67
CA THR A 21 3.86 2.37 -4.68
C THR A 21 4.56 3.63 -5.21
N ARG A 22 5.17 4.42 -4.32
CA ARG A 22 5.96 5.60 -4.69
C ARG A 22 7.21 5.23 -5.48
N GLN A 23 7.92 4.18 -5.07
CA GLN A 23 9.11 3.71 -5.79
C GLN A 23 8.75 3.24 -7.21
N THR A 24 7.69 2.45 -7.36
CA THR A 24 7.19 1.99 -8.66
C THR A 24 6.72 3.15 -9.52
N PHE A 25 5.99 4.11 -8.95
CA PHE A 25 5.56 5.31 -9.69
C PHE A 25 6.75 6.12 -10.21
N ARG A 26 7.78 6.35 -9.37
CA ARG A 26 9.00 7.04 -9.81
C ARG A 26 9.75 6.24 -10.87
N GLY A 27 9.86 4.92 -10.72
CA GLY A 27 10.47 4.06 -11.74
C GLY A 27 9.78 4.18 -13.09
N VAL A 28 8.45 4.12 -13.11
CA VAL A 28 7.64 4.26 -14.34
C VAL A 28 7.72 5.68 -14.90
N ARG A 29 7.73 6.71 -14.04
CA ARG A 29 7.82 8.11 -14.46
C ARG A 29 9.17 8.46 -15.06
N ASP A 30 10.25 8.01 -14.42
CA ASP A 30 11.61 8.41 -14.77
C ASP A 30 12.21 7.49 -15.87
N HIS A 31 11.77 6.23 -15.96
CA HIS A 31 12.32 5.21 -16.87
C HIS A 31 11.27 4.51 -17.75
N GLY A 32 10.04 5.03 -17.80
CA GLY A 32 8.96 4.49 -18.63
C GLY A 32 9.34 4.47 -20.10
N ASN A 33 9.12 3.34 -20.77
CA ASN A 33 9.45 3.15 -22.18
C ASN A 33 8.39 2.26 -22.87
N ALA A 34 8.58 1.94 -24.15
CA ALA A 34 7.66 1.12 -24.95
C ALA A 34 7.43 -0.30 -24.40
N GLY A 35 8.32 -0.80 -23.53
CA GLY A 35 8.16 -2.07 -22.82
C GLY A 35 7.38 -1.98 -21.50
N THR A 36 7.03 -0.77 -21.05
CA THR A 36 6.22 -0.60 -19.85
C THR A 36 4.77 -0.95 -20.16
N SER A 37 4.19 -1.84 -19.34
CA SER A 37 2.80 -2.27 -19.54
C SER A 37 1.84 -1.07 -19.56
N PRO A 38 0.93 -0.98 -20.54
CA PRO A 38 -0.08 0.08 -20.59
C PRO A 38 -1.04 0.01 -19.39
N PHE A 39 -1.11 -1.13 -18.70
CA PHE A 39 -1.93 -1.33 -17.50
C PHE A 39 -1.23 -0.95 -16.19
N ILE A 40 0.02 -0.46 -16.23
CA ILE A 40 0.78 -0.12 -15.02
C ILE A 40 0.10 0.97 -14.18
N GLY A 41 -0.61 1.89 -14.83
CA GLY A 41 -1.39 2.93 -14.14
C GLY A 41 -2.52 2.35 -13.28
N PHE A 42 -3.22 1.32 -13.79
CA PHE A 42 -4.21 0.59 -13.01
C PHE A 42 -3.56 -0.16 -11.85
N GLY A 43 -2.42 -0.81 -12.09
CA GLY A 43 -1.65 -1.47 -11.02
C GLY A 43 -1.26 -0.51 -9.90
N LEU A 44 -0.79 0.68 -10.24
CA LEU A 44 -0.47 1.74 -9.28
C LEU A 44 -1.71 2.23 -8.53
N TRP A 45 -2.85 2.41 -9.21
CA TRP A 45 -4.11 2.80 -8.57
C TRP A 45 -4.57 1.77 -7.53
N TYR A 46 -4.61 0.50 -7.91
CA TYR A 46 -4.97 -0.58 -6.98
C TYR A 46 -3.96 -0.73 -5.85
N SER A 47 -2.67 -0.46 -6.10
CA SER A 47 -1.64 -0.43 -5.07
C SER A 47 -1.90 0.63 -4.00
N VAL A 48 -2.36 1.83 -4.40
CA VAL A 48 -2.78 2.90 -3.46
C VAL A 48 -4.04 2.49 -2.70
N VAL A 49 -5.07 2.01 -3.40
CA VAL A 49 -6.33 1.56 -2.77
C VAL A 49 -6.06 0.49 -1.72
N PHE A 50 -5.20 -0.48 -2.04
CA PHE A 50 -4.81 -1.53 -1.11
C PHE A 50 -4.05 -0.98 0.11
N GLY A 51 -3.15 0.00 -0.08
CA GLY A 51 -2.48 0.70 1.02
C GLY A 51 -3.46 1.43 1.95
N VAL A 52 -4.49 2.07 1.40
CA VAL A 52 -5.55 2.74 2.19
C VAL A 52 -6.38 1.72 2.97
N LEU A 53 -6.72 0.58 2.36
CA LEU A 53 -7.42 -0.50 3.05
C LEU A 53 -6.61 -1.07 4.21
N LEU A 54 -5.32 -1.35 3.98
CA LEU A 54 -4.39 -1.78 5.04
C LEU A 54 -4.32 -0.76 6.18
N LEU A 55 -4.23 0.53 5.86
CA LEU A 55 -4.23 1.59 6.86
C LEU A 55 -5.51 1.57 7.70
N GLY A 56 -6.68 1.49 7.06
CA GLY A 56 -7.97 1.44 7.74
C GLY A 56 -8.12 0.21 8.63
N VAL A 57 -7.76 -0.97 8.14
CA VAL A 57 -7.79 -2.23 8.91
C VAL A 57 -6.82 -2.18 10.09
N GLY A 58 -5.59 -1.68 9.86
CA GLY A 58 -4.59 -1.53 10.91
C GLY A 58 -5.07 -0.60 12.04
N ILE A 59 -5.65 0.55 11.69
CA ILE A 59 -6.24 1.48 12.67
C ILE A 59 -7.37 0.80 13.44
N ALA A 60 -8.29 0.13 12.74
CA ALA A 60 -9.42 -0.54 13.37
C ALA A 60 -9.01 -1.64 14.34
N LEU A 61 -7.98 -2.42 14.01
CA LEU A 61 -7.40 -3.44 14.90
C LEU A 61 -6.73 -2.84 16.14
N VAL A 62 -5.95 -1.76 15.97
CA VAL A 62 -5.29 -1.07 17.11
C VAL A 62 -6.33 -0.48 18.07
N LEU A 63 -7.40 0.10 17.53
CA LEU A 63 -8.50 0.71 18.28
C LEU A 63 -9.53 -0.31 18.80
N ARG A 64 -9.38 -1.61 18.48
CA ARG A 64 -10.31 -2.68 18.86
C ARG A 64 -11.75 -2.39 18.43
N LEU A 65 -11.91 -2.01 17.16
CA LEU A 65 -13.22 -1.78 16.54
C LEU A 65 -13.89 -3.07 16.02
N PHE A 66 -13.29 -4.23 16.32
CA PHE A 66 -13.77 -5.58 16.02
C PHE A 66 -13.80 -6.39 17.32
#